data_AF-A0A2N2G2I5-F1
#
_entry.id   AF-A0A2N2G2I5-F1
#
_cell.length_a   1.000
_cell.length_b   1.000
_cell.length_c   1.000
_cell.angle_alpha   90.00
_cell.angle_beta   90.00
_cell.angle_gamma   90.00
#
_symmetry.space_group_name_H-M   'P 1'
#
loop_
_entity.id
_entity.type
_entity.pdbx_description
1 polymer ?
#
loop_
_entity_poly.entity_id
_entity_poly.type
_entity_poly.pdbx_seq_one_letter_code
_entity_poly.pdbx_strand_id
1 'polypeptide(L)'
;VGKDKADELTQSCLPLGTKRAKTMGYVDEVFDRNKATYQQQLEAFCESLAHCDDYYELLDKKEAQRNQDESCKPLQNYRTEELAFMYESFYNENSPFNRLRKEFVYKRASKNESVSLSFKPTLKS
;
A
#
# COMPACT_ATOMS: atom_id res chain seq x y z
N VAL A 1 -2.15 0.87 -10.29
CA VAL A 1 -3.57 0.44 -10.21
C VAL A 1 -4.62 1.47 -10.66
N GLY A 2 -4.29 2.77 -10.81
CA GLY A 2 -5.26 3.79 -11.24
C GLY A 2 -6.18 4.28 -10.12
N LYS A 3 -6.85 5.42 -10.33
CA LYS A 3 -7.65 6.12 -9.31
C LYS A 3 -8.83 5.27 -8.80
N ASP A 4 -9.67 4.77 -9.69
CA ASP A 4 -10.89 4.04 -9.30
C ASP A 4 -10.57 2.80 -8.45
N LYS A 5 -9.50 2.08 -8.80
CA LYS A 5 -9.07 0.91 -8.05
C LYS A 5 -8.44 1.28 -6.71
N ALA A 6 -7.71 2.39 -6.64
CA ALA A 6 -7.18 2.89 -5.37
C ALA A 6 -8.32 3.30 -4.43
N ASP A 7 -9.35 3.97 -4.93
CA ASP A 7 -10.54 4.35 -4.17
C ASP A 7 -11.30 3.10 -3.68
N GLU A 8 -11.50 2.08 -4.53
CA GLU A 8 -12.11 0.79 -4.13
C GLU A 8 -11.33 0.09 -2.99
N LEU A 9 -10.00 0.01 -3.12
CA LEU A 9 -9.14 -0.67 -2.15
C LEU A 9 -9.12 0.05 -0.80
N THR A 10 -9.04 1.39 -0.82
CA THR A 10 -9.00 2.20 0.40
C THR A 10 -10.35 2.31 1.10
N GLN A 11 -11.48 2.19 0.38
CA GLN A 11 -12.81 2.19 0.98
C GLN A 11 -13.23 0.81 1.51
N SER A 12 -12.91 -0.27 0.80
CA SER A 12 -13.30 -1.63 1.20
C SER A 12 -12.54 -2.13 2.43
N CYS A 13 -11.28 -1.67 2.62
CA CYS A 13 -10.41 -2.08 3.71
C CYS A 13 -10.27 -3.61 3.86
N LEU A 14 -10.42 -4.35 2.75
CA LEU A 14 -10.30 -5.81 2.75
C LEU A 14 -8.83 -6.23 2.56
N PRO A 15 -8.40 -7.35 3.17
CA PRO A 15 -7.07 -7.89 2.94
C PRO A 15 -6.80 -8.18 1.45
N LEU A 16 -5.61 -7.81 0.99
CA LEU A 16 -5.15 -8.07 -0.38
C LEU A 16 -3.99 -9.06 -0.37
N GLY A 17 -4.18 -10.23 -0.99
CA GLY A 17 -3.13 -11.24 -1.14
C GLY A 17 -2.12 -10.89 -2.25
N THR A 18 -0.87 -11.33 -2.09
CA THR A 18 0.26 -11.01 -2.98
C THR A 18 0.03 -11.41 -4.44
N LYS A 19 -0.56 -12.59 -4.69
CA LYS A 19 -0.91 -13.03 -6.06
C LYS A 19 -1.85 -12.05 -6.75
N ARG A 20 -2.90 -11.62 -6.04
CA ARG A 20 -3.89 -10.66 -6.58
C ARG A 20 -3.24 -9.27 -6.76
N ALA A 21 -2.37 -8.86 -5.84
CA ALA A 21 -1.61 -7.61 -5.93
C ALA A 21 -0.72 -7.57 -7.19
N LYS A 22 0.02 -8.65 -7.48
CA LYS A 22 0.85 -8.76 -8.71
C LYS A 22 -0.01 -8.75 -9.97
N THR A 23 -1.09 -9.52 -10.03
CA THR A 23 -1.97 -9.58 -11.20
C THR A 23 -2.57 -8.21 -11.57
N MET A 24 -2.85 -7.36 -10.59
CA MET A 24 -3.41 -6.02 -10.85
C MET A 24 -2.36 -4.90 -10.99
N GLY A 25 -1.06 -5.22 -10.94
CA GLY A 25 0.01 -4.22 -10.99
C GLY A 25 0.02 -3.30 -9.75
N TYR A 26 -0.27 -3.87 -8.58
CA TYR A 26 -0.09 -3.18 -7.29
C TYR A 26 1.33 -3.38 -6.75
N VAL A 27 1.96 -4.54 -7.05
CA VAL A 27 3.37 -4.82 -6.79
C VAL A 27 4.04 -5.33 -8.05
N ASP A 28 5.32 -5.03 -8.19
CA ASP A 28 6.11 -5.41 -9.35
C ASP A 28 6.57 -6.85 -9.29
N GLU A 29 6.98 -7.41 -8.16
CA GLU A 29 7.41 -8.82 -8.04
C GLU A 29 6.93 -9.47 -6.73
N VAL A 30 6.80 -10.80 -6.75
CA VAL A 30 6.42 -11.61 -5.58
C VAL A 30 7.40 -12.76 -5.44
N PHE A 31 8.10 -12.78 -4.30
CA PHE A 31 9.10 -13.78 -3.95
C PHE A 31 8.58 -14.81 -2.94
N ASP A 32 9.43 -15.76 -2.58
CA ASP A 32 9.08 -16.84 -1.65
C ASP A 32 8.68 -16.31 -0.26
N ARG A 33 7.87 -17.09 0.47
CA ARG A 33 7.44 -16.75 1.83
C ARG A 33 8.55 -16.98 2.86
N ASN A 34 9.47 -17.91 2.60
CA ASN A 34 10.63 -18.15 3.43
C ASN A 34 11.57 -16.95 3.36
N LYS A 35 11.90 -16.38 4.52
CA LYS A 35 12.71 -15.17 4.62
C LYS A 35 14.09 -15.30 3.97
N ALA A 36 14.76 -16.44 4.10
CA ALA A 36 16.10 -16.63 3.56
C ALA A 36 16.06 -16.69 2.02
N THR A 37 15.12 -17.45 1.47
CA THR A 37 14.90 -17.54 0.02
C THR A 37 14.42 -16.22 -0.55
N TYR A 38 13.52 -15.51 0.13
CA TYR A 38 13.08 -14.17 -0.23
C TYR A 38 14.26 -13.21 -0.38
N GLN A 39 15.17 -13.17 0.61
CA GLN A 39 16.31 -12.28 0.59
C GLN A 39 17.23 -12.55 -0.59
N GLN A 40 17.54 -13.83 -0.85
CA GLN A 40 18.35 -14.24 -1.99
C GLN A 40 17.70 -13.86 -3.32
N GLN A 41 16.38 -14.05 -3.47
CA GLN A 41 15.64 -13.67 -4.68
C GLN A 41 15.60 -12.16 -4.88
N LEU A 42 15.42 -11.39 -3.79
CA LEU A 42 15.43 -9.93 -3.84
C LEU A 42 16.81 -9.40 -4.24
N GLU A 43 17.89 -9.92 -3.65
CA GLU A 43 19.27 -9.55 -3.99
C GLU A 43 19.55 -9.84 -5.46
N ALA A 44 19.25 -11.05 -5.93
CA ALA A 44 19.42 -11.41 -7.33
C ALA A 44 18.59 -10.52 -8.28
N PHE A 45 17.36 -10.18 -7.91
CA PHE A 45 16.52 -9.26 -8.68
C PHE A 45 17.16 -7.86 -8.76
N CYS A 46 17.60 -7.31 -7.63
CA CYS A 46 18.27 -6.01 -7.59
C CYS A 46 19.58 -5.99 -8.37
N GLU A 47 20.40 -7.04 -8.25
CA GLU A 47 21.64 -7.19 -9.03
C GLU A 47 21.33 -7.26 -10.53
N SER A 48 20.30 -8.01 -10.94
CA SER A 48 19.90 -8.10 -12.34
C SER A 48 19.44 -6.75 -12.90
N LEU A 49 18.73 -5.95 -12.10
CA LEU A 49 18.26 -4.63 -12.49
C LEU A 49 19.43 -3.63 -12.57
N ALA A 50 20.36 -3.69 -11.62
CA ALA A 50 21.52 -2.79 -11.58
C ALA A 50 22.53 -3.03 -12.71
N HIS A 51 22.59 -4.25 -13.24
CA HIS A 51 23.51 -4.64 -14.32
C HIS A 51 22.82 -4.86 -15.66
N CYS A 52 21.53 -4.52 -15.80
CA CYS A 52 20.86 -4.62 -17.09
C CYS A 52 21.41 -3.59 -18.08
N ASP A 53 21.46 -3.96 -19.36
CA ASP A 53 22.00 -3.10 -20.42
C ASP A 53 21.26 -1.76 -20.51
N ASP A 54 19.95 -1.77 -20.23
CA ASP A 54 19.06 -0.61 -20.31
C ASP A 54 19.00 0.22 -19.01
N TYR A 55 19.89 -0.03 -18.04
CA TYR A 55 19.81 0.61 -16.71
C TYR A 55 19.77 2.15 -16.78
N TYR A 56 20.59 2.76 -17.62
CA TYR A 56 20.60 4.21 -17.80
C TYR A 56 19.32 4.72 -18.47
N GLU A 57 18.74 3.97 -19.41
CA GLU A 57 17.45 4.32 -20.01
C GLU A 57 16.31 4.28 -18.97
N LEU A 58 16.35 3.31 -18.05
CA LEU A 58 15.41 3.24 -16.93
C LEU A 58 15.56 4.44 -15.98
N LEU A 59 16.78 4.89 -15.72
CA LEU A 59 17.03 6.09 -14.92
C LEU A 59 16.50 7.35 -15.60
N ASP A 60 16.76 7.52 -16.91
CA ASP A 60 16.27 8.66 -17.68
C ASP A 60 14.74 8.70 -17.71
N LYS A 61 14.09 7.53 -17.94
CA LYS A 61 12.64 7.39 -17.86
C LYS A 61 12.09 7.75 -16.48
N LYS A 62 12.76 7.31 -15.41
CA LYS A 62 12.38 7.63 -14.02
C LYS A 62 12.47 9.13 -13.74
N GLU A 63 13.53 9.78 -14.19
CA GLU A 63 13.71 11.23 -14.03
C GLU A 63 12.67 12.01 -14.83
N ALA A 64 12.47 11.66 -16.11
CA ALA A 64 11.47 12.29 -16.96
C ALA A 64 10.06 12.17 -16.37
N GLN A 65 9.67 10.98 -15.90
CA GLN A 65 8.39 10.78 -15.24
C GLN A 65 8.27 11.60 -13.95
N ARG A 66 9.33 11.64 -13.13
CA ARG A 66 9.33 12.45 -11.90
C ARG A 66 9.15 13.93 -12.22
N ASN A 67 9.86 14.46 -13.22
CA ASN A 67 9.76 15.86 -13.63
C ASN A 67 8.36 16.18 -14.17
N GLN A 68 7.77 15.28 -14.95
CA GLN A 68 6.38 15.42 -15.40
C GLN A 68 5.42 15.44 -14.21
N ASP A 69 5.51 14.47 -13.30
CA ASP A 69 4.65 14.39 -12.11
C ASP A 69 4.75 15.66 -11.25
N GLU A 70 5.98 16.13 -10.98
CA GLU A 70 6.24 17.35 -10.21
C GLU A 70 5.69 18.60 -10.90
N SER A 71 5.73 18.66 -12.24
CA SER A 71 5.11 19.75 -13.00
C SER A 71 3.57 19.72 -12.94
N CYS A 72 2.97 18.54 -12.85
CA CYS A 72 1.52 18.38 -12.73
C CYS A 72 1.03 18.70 -11.31
N LYS A 73 1.65 18.07 -10.31
CA LYS A 73 1.40 18.35 -8.89
C LYS A 73 2.62 17.90 -8.07
N PRO A 74 3.34 18.83 -7.44
CA PRO A 74 4.49 18.50 -6.60
C PRO A 74 4.13 17.53 -5.47
N LEU A 75 5.04 16.61 -5.12
CA LEU A 75 4.84 15.71 -3.98
C LEU A 75 4.57 16.47 -2.67
N GLN A 76 5.14 17.67 -2.52
CA GLN A 76 4.90 18.53 -1.37
C GLN A 76 3.44 18.99 -1.25
N ASN A 77 2.72 19.14 -2.37
CA ASN A 77 1.31 19.52 -2.36
C ASN A 77 0.44 18.34 -1.92
N TYR A 78 0.70 17.13 -2.43
CA TYR A 78 0.05 15.91 -1.94
C TYR A 78 0.26 15.76 -0.42
N ARG A 79 1.51 15.91 0.04
CA ARG A 79 1.84 15.84 1.47
C ARG A 79 1.05 16.87 2.29
N THR A 80 0.98 18.12 1.83
CA THR A 80 0.26 19.18 2.55
C THR A 80 -1.22 18.85 2.69
N GLU A 81 -1.86 18.40 1.60
CA GLU A 81 -3.28 18.01 1.61
C GLU A 81 -3.53 16.81 2.53
N GLU A 82 -2.72 15.75 2.42
CA GLU A 82 -2.83 14.54 3.26
C GLU A 82 -2.67 14.88 4.75
N LEU A 83 -1.72 15.75 5.10
CA LEU A 83 -1.51 16.18 6.47
C LEU A 83 -2.67 17.01 7.02
N ALA A 84 -3.33 17.83 6.19
CA ALA A 84 -4.53 18.54 6.61
C ALA A 84 -5.68 17.57 6.97
N PHE A 85 -5.88 16.52 6.16
CA PHE A 85 -6.86 15.46 6.48
C PHE A 85 -6.49 14.67 7.75
N MET A 86 -5.21 14.37 7.94
CA MET A 86 -4.72 13.69 9.16
C MET A 86 -4.88 14.57 10.40
N TYR A 87 -4.63 15.87 10.29
CA TYR A 87 -4.77 16.81 11.40
C TYR A 87 -6.19 16.81 11.95
N GLU A 88 -7.19 16.93 11.07
CA GLU A 88 -8.61 16.81 11.45
C GLU A 88 -8.90 15.46 12.12
N SER A 89 -8.39 14.37 11.56
CA SER A 89 -8.59 13.04 12.15
C SER A 89 -8.02 12.93 13.56
N PHE A 90 -6.92 13.61 13.87
CA PHE A 90 -6.21 13.46 15.14
C PHE A 90 -6.68 14.42 16.23
N TYR A 91 -6.97 15.67 15.86
CA TYR A 91 -7.20 16.75 16.80
C TYR A 91 -8.67 17.16 16.93
N ASN A 92 -9.53 16.80 15.99
CA ASN A 92 -10.96 17.04 16.13
C ASN A 92 -11.54 16.12 17.23
N GLU A 93 -12.14 16.70 18.26
CA GLU A 93 -12.73 15.96 19.39
C GLU A 93 -13.86 15.01 18.95
N ASN A 94 -14.54 15.34 17.85
CA ASN A 94 -15.60 14.51 17.27
C ASN A 94 -15.07 13.40 16.37
N SER A 95 -13.77 13.39 16.05
CA SER A 95 -13.18 12.32 15.26
C SER A 95 -13.24 10.98 16.01
N PRO A 96 -13.66 9.88 15.36
CA PRO A 96 -13.67 8.57 15.99
C PRO A 96 -12.25 8.01 16.21
N PHE A 97 -11.21 8.63 15.62
CA PHE A 97 -9.84 8.10 15.59
C PHE A 97 -9.28 7.75 16.97
N ASN A 98 -9.28 8.68 17.93
CA ASN A 98 -8.69 8.43 19.25
C ASN A 98 -9.43 7.31 20.01
N ARG A 99 -10.76 7.22 19.83
CA ARG A 99 -11.57 6.13 20.40
C ARG A 99 -11.26 4.79 19.74
N LEU A 100 -11.24 4.72 18.40
CA LEU A 100 -10.94 3.50 17.65
C LEU A 100 -9.51 3.02 17.92
N ARG A 101 -8.53 3.94 17.99
CA ARG A 101 -7.15 3.65 18.39
C ARG A 101 -7.11 3.00 19.77
N LYS A 102 -7.84 3.57 20.74
CA LYS A 102 -7.94 3.02 22.09
C LYS A 102 -8.56 1.61 22.07
N GLU A 103 -9.66 1.43 21.36
CA GLU A 103 -10.32 0.11 21.22
C GLU A 103 -9.38 -0.94 20.62
N PHE A 104 -8.62 -0.58 19.57
CA PHE A 104 -7.61 -1.46 18.95
C PHE A 104 -6.48 -1.83 19.92
N VAL A 105 -5.85 -0.85 20.58
CA VAL A 105 -4.72 -1.07 21.51
C VAL A 105 -5.13 -1.95 22.68
N TYR A 106 -6.32 -1.71 23.25
CA TYR A 106 -6.83 -2.51 24.37
C TYR A 106 -7.60 -3.77 23.92
N LYS A 107 -7.56 -4.11 22.62
CA LYS A 107 -8.22 -5.30 22.04
C LYS A 107 -9.70 -5.43 22.44
N ARG A 108 -10.41 -4.30 22.50
CA ARG A 108 -11.84 -4.27 22.82
C ARG A 108 -12.62 -4.70 21.59
N ALA A 109 -13.59 -5.60 21.77
CA ALA A 109 -14.52 -5.93 20.69
C ALA A 109 -15.28 -4.67 20.27
N SER A 110 -15.24 -4.35 18.98
CA SER A 110 -16.05 -3.28 18.41
C SER A 110 -17.52 -3.66 18.56
N LYS A 111 -18.34 -2.78 19.14
CA LYS A 111 -19.80 -3.01 19.25
C LYS A 111 -20.50 -3.05 17.88
N ASN A 112 -19.83 -2.55 16.84
CA ASN A 112 -20.25 -2.73 15.47
C ASN A 112 -19.58 -4.01 14.96
N GLU A 113 -20.33 -5.12 14.96
CA GLU A 113 -20.08 -6.21 14.02
C GLU A 113 -20.32 -5.64 12.62
N SER A 114 -19.30 -5.04 12.02
CA SER A 114 -19.34 -4.69 10.61
C SER A 114 -19.38 -6.00 9.81
N VAL A 115 -20.45 -6.13 9.03
CA VAL A 115 -20.86 -7.21 8.11
C VAL A 115 -19.72 -7.75 7.20
N SER A 116 -18.54 -7.14 7.17
CA SER A 116 -17.38 -7.50 6.33
C SER A 116 -16.51 -8.64 6.87
N LEU A 117 -16.67 -9.09 8.12
CA LEU A 117 -15.81 -10.12 8.73
C LEU A 117 -16.30 -11.58 8.53
N SER A 118 -17.23 -11.84 7.62
CA SER A 118 -17.60 -13.20 7.20
C SER A 118 -16.50 -13.83 6.31
N PHE A 119 -15.30 -14.04 6.85
CA PHE A 119 -14.31 -14.93 6.26
C PHE A 119 -14.36 -16.27 7.01
N LYS A 120 -15.04 -17.27 6.44
CA LYS A 120 -14.93 -18.66 6.88
C LYS A 120 -13.73 -19.28 6.17
N PRO A 121 -12.59 -19.53 6.83
CA PRO A 121 -11.52 -20.28 6.19
C PRO A 121 -11.99 -21.73 6.05
N THR A 122 -12.35 -22.12 4.82
CA THR A 122 -12.39 -23.54 4.46
C THR A 122 -10.96 -24.06 4.53
N LEU A 123 -10.63 -24.72 5.64
CA LEU A 123 -9.54 -25.68 5.67
C LEU A 123 -9.93 -26.78 4.68
N LYS A 124 -9.32 -26.78 3.49
CA LYS A 124 -9.28 -27.98 2.65
C LYS A 124 -8.09 -28.82 3.10
N SER A 125 -8.39 -30.11 3.23
CA SER A 125 -7.63 -31.25 3.77
C SER A 125 -6.14 -31.27 3.47
#